data_AF-A0A2D8V0S9-F1
#
_entry.id   AF-A0A2D8V0S9-F1
#
_cell.length_a   1.000
_cell.length_b   1.000
_cell.length_c   1.000
_cell.angle_alpha   90.00
_cell.angle_beta   90.00
_cell.angle_gamma   90.00
#
_symmetry.space_group_name_H-M   'P 1'
#
loop_
_entity.id
_entity.type
_entity.pdbx_description
1 polymer ?
#
loop_
_entity_poly.entity_id
_entity_poly.type
_entity_poly.pdbx_seq_one_letter_code
_entity_poly.pdbx_strand_id
1 'polypeptide(L)'
;MKALRIFLVLIFFGTRSAGLAEESPKDIVCEGSYLGHLQGIAHDGNFFYWSHTVTLVKTDQQGQALIQVEVPSHHGDLTAVEDELYVAVELGMFNQPAGQSKPWIYLYDSDTLSLKRRKSVPQLVHGCGGIAYHEGRFLLVGGLPPTHQDNYLFEYDKDLNFIQKHSLPTGYTRLGVQTIDYVDNHWWLGCYGSPDNPGVLKVNAAFELVSHATTDFSYGVAVASGGAHVFQGLCFNDRTRGKLSLQAISSIPFQSFSNP
;
A
#
# COMPACT_ATOMS: atom_id res chain seq x y z
N MET A 1 30.69 -80.66 -8.46
CA MET A 1 30.73 -79.44 -7.61
C MET A 1 29.98 -78.33 -8.34
N LYS A 2 28.74 -78.03 -7.92
CA LYS A 2 27.93 -76.93 -8.46
C LYS A 2 27.89 -75.83 -7.40
N ALA A 3 28.44 -74.66 -7.69
CA ALA A 3 28.41 -73.51 -6.79
C ALA A 3 27.10 -72.74 -6.98
N LEU A 4 26.27 -72.71 -5.94
CA LEU A 4 25.03 -71.96 -5.87
C LEU A 4 25.35 -70.49 -5.53
N ARG A 5 25.04 -69.56 -6.44
CA ARG A 5 25.14 -68.11 -6.19
C ARG A 5 23.83 -67.64 -5.58
N ILE A 6 23.87 -67.18 -4.33
CA ILE A 6 22.76 -66.50 -3.66
C ILE A 6 22.92 -64.99 -3.92
N PHE A 7 21.92 -64.38 -4.56
CA PHE A 7 21.82 -62.93 -4.71
C PHE A 7 21.11 -62.36 -3.48
N LEU A 8 21.80 -61.53 -2.71
CA LEU A 8 21.21 -60.78 -1.59
C LEU A 8 20.62 -59.49 -2.15
N VAL A 9 19.29 -59.36 -2.14
CA VAL A 9 18.60 -58.10 -2.49
C VAL A 9 18.45 -57.29 -1.21
N LEU A 10 19.21 -56.20 -1.09
CA LEU A 10 19.05 -55.19 -0.04
C LEU A 10 17.94 -54.23 -0.45
N ILE A 11 16.79 -54.31 0.22
CA ILE A 11 15.69 -53.35 0.07
C ILE A 11 15.97 -52.16 1.00
N PHE A 12 16.32 -51.02 0.41
CA PHE A 12 16.37 -49.75 1.14
C PHE A 12 14.94 -49.23 1.33
N PHE A 13 14.46 -49.22 2.58
CA PHE A 13 13.28 -48.44 2.94
C PHE A 13 13.67 -46.97 3.00
N GLY A 14 13.35 -46.23 1.93
CA GLY A 14 13.42 -44.77 1.93
C GLY A 14 12.36 -44.22 2.88
N THR A 15 12.77 -43.50 3.92
CA THR A 15 11.88 -42.70 4.74
C THR A 15 11.34 -41.55 3.90
N ARG A 16 10.05 -41.60 3.56
CA ARG A 16 9.34 -40.43 3.02
C ARG A 16 9.27 -39.39 4.13
N SER A 17 10.03 -38.31 4.00
CA SER A 17 9.74 -37.07 4.72
C SER A 17 8.34 -36.62 4.29
N ALA A 18 7.38 -36.70 5.21
CA ALA A 18 6.12 -36.01 5.05
C ALA A 18 6.45 -34.51 4.96
N GLY A 19 6.23 -33.91 3.79
CA GLY A 19 6.32 -32.47 3.64
C GLY A 19 5.33 -31.83 4.62
N LEU A 20 5.84 -31.02 5.54
CA LEU A 20 5.01 -30.07 6.26
C LEU A 20 4.37 -29.18 5.19
N ALA A 21 3.04 -29.22 5.08
CA ALA A 21 2.33 -28.22 4.33
C ALA A 21 2.68 -26.87 4.99
N GLU A 22 3.28 -25.95 4.23
CA GLU A 22 3.40 -24.57 4.68
C GLU A 22 1.99 -24.07 4.98
N GLU A 23 1.71 -23.74 6.24
CA GLU A 23 0.52 -22.98 6.57
C GLU A 23 0.55 -21.69 5.76
N SER A 24 -0.55 -21.39 5.07
CA SER A 24 -0.72 -20.09 4.42
C SER A 24 -0.40 -18.98 5.44
N PRO A 25 0.40 -17.96 5.09
CA PRO A 25 0.74 -16.89 6.01
C PRO A 25 -0.52 -16.35 6.66
N LYS A 26 -0.55 -16.36 7.99
CA LYS A 26 -1.70 -15.84 8.74
C LYS A 26 -1.77 -14.33 8.57
N ASP A 27 -2.97 -13.81 8.30
CA ASP A 27 -3.20 -12.36 8.27
C ASP A 27 -2.75 -11.70 9.58
N ILE A 28 -2.11 -10.54 9.48
CA ILE A 28 -1.73 -9.70 10.62
C ILE A 28 -2.89 -8.74 10.87
N VAL A 29 -3.52 -8.82 12.04
CA VAL A 29 -4.70 -8.01 12.35
C VAL A 29 -4.27 -6.84 13.22
N CYS A 30 -4.58 -5.61 12.80
CA CYS A 30 -4.44 -4.46 13.68
C CYS A 30 -5.37 -4.63 14.88
N GLU A 31 -4.81 -4.64 16.08
CA GLU A 31 -5.58 -4.64 17.32
C GLU A 31 -6.51 -3.43 17.37
N GLY A 32 -7.71 -3.61 17.92
CA GLY A 32 -8.71 -2.53 18.02
C GLY A 32 -9.77 -2.50 16.91
N SER A 33 -10.63 -1.49 17.02
CA SER A 33 -11.71 -1.15 16.11
C SER A 33 -11.83 0.36 16.09
N TYR A 34 -11.77 0.94 14.90
CA TYR A 34 -11.60 2.38 14.70
C TYR A 34 -12.75 2.93 13.87
N LEU A 35 -13.12 4.19 14.11
CA LEU A 35 -14.18 4.84 13.35
C LEU A 35 -13.69 5.11 11.91
N GLY A 36 -14.54 4.76 10.95
CA GLY A 36 -14.17 4.77 9.53
C GLY A 36 -13.26 3.61 9.17
N HIS A 37 -12.69 3.64 7.96
CA HIS A 37 -11.92 2.53 7.42
C HIS A 37 -10.42 2.78 7.39
N LEU A 38 -9.65 1.71 7.23
CA LEU A 38 -8.21 1.80 6.95
C LEU A 38 -8.00 2.55 5.64
N GLN A 39 -7.09 3.51 5.60
CA GLN A 39 -6.82 4.38 4.45
C GLN A 39 -5.47 4.07 3.83
N GLY A 40 -4.53 3.57 4.63
CA GLY A 40 -3.23 3.12 4.16
C GLY A 40 -2.37 2.55 5.28
N ILE A 41 -1.22 2.01 4.89
CA ILE A 41 -0.29 1.34 5.79
C ILE A 41 1.14 1.66 5.42
N ALA A 42 2.01 1.81 6.41
CA ALA A 42 3.46 1.87 6.23
C ALA A 42 4.15 0.82 7.10
N HIS A 43 5.35 0.43 6.68
CA HIS A 43 6.19 -0.54 7.37
C HIS A 43 7.64 -0.07 7.32
N ASP A 44 8.30 0.03 8.48
CA ASP A 44 9.69 0.47 8.59
C ASP A 44 10.69 -0.68 8.80
N GLY A 45 10.21 -1.93 8.74
CA GLY A 45 10.98 -3.14 9.05
C GLY A 45 10.79 -3.67 10.47
N ASN A 46 10.31 -2.84 11.41
CA ASN A 46 10.13 -3.17 12.82
C ASN A 46 8.67 -3.02 13.28
N PHE A 47 7.96 -2.01 12.78
CA PHE A 47 6.60 -1.66 13.17
C PHE A 47 5.71 -1.45 11.94
N PHE A 48 4.41 -1.64 12.15
CA PHE A 48 3.41 -1.19 11.20
C PHE A 48 2.77 0.10 11.69
N TYR A 49 2.45 0.95 10.72
CA TYR A 49 1.73 2.19 10.93
C TYR A 49 0.45 2.15 10.11
N TRP A 50 -0.68 2.36 10.77
CA TRP A 50 -2.01 2.20 10.20
C TRP A 50 -2.73 3.53 10.26
N SER A 51 -3.03 4.09 9.09
CA SER A 51 -3.82 5.30 8.99
C SER A 51 -5.28 4.91 8.80
N HIS A 52 -6.10 5.05 9.83
CA HIS A 52 -7.56 4.97 9.73
C HIS A 52 -8.15 6.37 9.54
N THR A 53 -9.40 6.43 9.07
CA THR A 53 -10.11 7.69 8.79
C THR A 53 -9.94 8.75 9.88
N VAL A 54 -9.97 8.39 11.17
CA VAL A 54 -9.81 9.31 12.32
C VAL A 54 -8.79 8.85 13.37
N THR A 55 -7.98 7.82 13.07
CA THR A 55 -7.02 7.29 14.06
C THR A 55 -5.73 6.86 13.38
N LEU A 56 -4.59 7.25 13.94
CA LEU A 56 -3.28 6.75 13.55
C LEU A 56 -2.81 5.75 14.61
N VAL A 57 -2.36 4.57 14.18
CA VAL A 57 -1.98 3.47 15.08
C VAL A 57 -0.59 2.97 14.71
N LYS A 58 0.24 2.72 15.72
CA LYS A 58 1.51 1.97 15.62
C LYS A 58 1.32 0.61 16.25
N THR A 59 1.67 -0.45 15.54
CA THR A 59 1.65 -1.82 16.07
C THR A 59 3.02 -2.48 15.94
N ASP A 60 3.24 -3.53 16.72
CA ASP A 60 4.32 -4.48 16.44
C ASP A 60 4.05 -5.31 15.17
N GLN A 61 4.98 -6.22 14.85
CA GLN A 61 4.90 -7.13 13.69
C GLN A 61 3.75 -8.17 13.80
N GLN A 62 3.15 -8.33 14.98
CA GLN A 62 2.03 -9.25 15.21
C GLN A 62 0.68 -8.51 15.16
N GLY A 63 0.69 -7.19 15.01
CA GLY A 63 -0.49 -6.33 14.96
C GLY A 63 -0.98 -5.88 16.34
N GLN A 64 -0.23 -6.13 17.42
CA GLN A 64 -0.56 -5.61 18.75
C GLN A 64 -0.33 -4.10 18.79
N ALA A 65 -1.35 -3.35 19.22
CA ALA A 65 -1.29 -1.90 19.30
C ALA A 65 -0.33 -1.45 20.40
N LEU A 66 0.63 -0.60 20.03
CA LEU A 66 1.61 -0.01 20.93
C LEU A 66 1.21 1.42 21.31
N ILE A 67 0.83 2.22 20.30
CA ILE A 67 0.43 3.61 20.44
C ILE A 67 -0.69 3.90 19.45
N GLN A 68 -1.67 4.69 19.86
CA GLN A 68 -2.71 5.22 18.98
C GLN A 68 -3.04 6.67 19.35
N VAL A 69 -3.34 7.48 18.35
CA VAL A 69 -3.73 8.88 18.52
C VAL A 69 -4.94 9.21 17.64
N GLU A 70 -5.82 10.07 18.15
CA GLU A 70 -6.89 10.66 17.34
C GLU A 70 -6.31 11.67 16.35
N VAL A 71 -6.84 11.67 15.13
CA VAL A 71 -6.40 12.55 14.05
C VAL A 71 -7.61 13.17 13.34
N PRO A 72 -7.45 14.30 12.62
CA PRO A 72 -8.53 14.82 11.80
C PRO A 72 -9.03 13.79 10.79
N SER A 73 -10.34 13.83 10.51
CA SER A 73 -10.98 12.94 9.54
C SER A 73 -10.32 13.04 8.15
N HIS A 74 -10.36 11.92 7.42
CA HIS A 74 -9.70 11.73 6.12
C HIS A 74 -8.17 11.78 6.19
N HIS A 75 -7.62 11.11 7.21
CA HIS A 75 -6.22 10.70 7.22
C HIS A 75 -6.01 9.61 6.17
N GLY A 76 -5.43 9.97 5.04
CA GLY A 76 -5.17 9.09 3.90
C GLY A 76 -4.01 8.12 4.14
N ASP A 77 -3.46 7.61 3.05
CA ASP A 77 -2.29 6.75 3.07
C ASP A 77 -1.02 7.47 3.56
N LEU A 78 -0.02 6.69 3.97
CA LEU A 78 1.15 7.18 4.68
C LEU A 78 2.43 6.43 4.30
N THR A 79 3.57 7.08 4.50
CA THR A 79 4.89 6.48 4.34
C THR A 79 5.78 6.79 5.54
N ALA A 80 6.68 5.86 5.88
CA ALA A 80 7.67 6.04 6.94
C ALA A 80 9.02 6.40 6.30
N VAL A 81 9.64 7.48 6.77
CA VAL A 81 10.96 7.92 6.33
C VAL A 81 11.77 8.30 7.57
N GLU A 82 12.81 7.52 7.85
CA GLU A 82 13.64 7.70 9.05
C GLU A 82 12.79 7.67 10.35
N ASP A 83 12.82 8.74 11.14
CA ASP A 83 12.09 8.91 12.41
C ASP A 83 10.72 9.59 12.22
N GLU A 84 10.26 9.74 10.98
CA GLU A 84 9.02 10.47 10.66
C GLU A 84 8.03 9.63 9.86
N LEU A 85 6.74 9.87 10.11
CA LEU A 85 5.64 9.42 9.27
C LEU A 85 5.07 10.60 8.52
N TYR A 86 4.91 10.44 7.21
CA TYR A 86 4.31 11.41 6.32
C TYR A 86 2.95 10.88 5.91
N VAL A 87 1.89 11.61 6.24
CA VAL A 87 0.51 11.20 6.00
C VAL A 87 -0.16 12.17 5.03
N ALA A 88 -0.78 11.64 3.97
CA ALA A 88 -1.65 12.39 3.08
C ALA A 88 -2.95 12.74 3.82
N VAL A 89 -3.36 14.01 3.82
CA VAL A 89 -4.57 14.44 4.56
C VAL A 89 -5.44 15.35 3.70
N GLU A 90 -6.74 15.07 3.63
CA GLU A 90 -7.73 15.90 2.94
C GLU A 90 -8.71 16.55 3.93
N LEU A 91 -8.57 17.86 4.21
CA LEU A 91 -9.44 18.58 5.15
C LEU A 91 -10.66 19.24 4.49
N GLY A 92 -10.79 19.12 3.17
CA GLY A 92 -11.88 19.62 2.36
C GLY A 92 -12.70 18.47 1.78
N MET A 93 -13.27 18.70 0.59
CA MET A 93 -14.14 17.72 -0.05
C MET A 93 -13.36 16.92 -1.08
N PHE A 94 -13.16 15.63 -0.79
CA PHE A 94 -12.52 14.70 -1.71
C PHE A 94 -13.37 14.52 -2.98
N ASN A 95 -12.68 14.48 -4.12
CA ASN A 95 -13.23 14.25 -5.44
C ASN A 95 -14.30 15.26 -5.92
N GLN A 96 -14.21 16.51 -5.45
CA GLN A 96 -15.05 17.61 -5.91
C GLN A 96 -14.32 18.50 -6.93
N PRO A 97 -15.04 19.40 -7.64
CA PRO A 97 -14.41 20.42 -8.47
C PRO A 97 -13.29 21.19 -7.75
N ALA A 98 -12.31 21.65 -8.53
CA ALA A 98 -11.16 22.39 -8.02
C ALA A 98 -11.59 23.57 -7.12
N GLY A 99 -10.86 23.76 -6.02
CA GLY A 99 -11.15 24.78 -5.00
C GLY A 99 -11.94 24.29 -3.79
N GLN A 100 -12.43 23.05 -3.80
CA GLN A 100 -13.10 22.44 -2.63
C GLN A 100 -12.20 21.52 -1.79
N SER A 101 -11.08 21.06 -2.37
CA SER A 101 -10.06 20.31 -1.64
C SER A 101 -9.20 21.24 -0.77
N LYS A 102 -8.76 20.72 0.38
CA LYS A 102 -7.81 21.34 1.30
C LYS A 102 -6.74 20.29 1.65
N PRO A 103 -5.80 20.03 0.73
CA PRO A 103 -4.87 18.93 0.84
C PRO A 103 -3.61 19.31 1.63
N TRP A 104 -3.14 18.38 2.47
CA TRP A 104 -2.00 18.54 3.36
C TRP A 104 -1.15 17.28 3.41
N ILE A 105 0.10 17.46 3.85
CA ILE A 105 0.96 16.43 4.40
C ILE A 105 1.11 16.72 5.88
N TYR A 106 0.81 15.74 6.72
CA TYR A 106 1.06 15.81 8.16
C TYR A 106 2.28 14.96 8.48
N LEU A 107 3.19 15.51 9.28
CA LEU A 107 4.43 14.86 9.68
C LEU A 107 4.33 14.53 11.17
N TYR A 108 4.49 13.26 11.48
CA TYR A 108 4.45 12.74 12.84
C TYR A 108 5.80 12.15 13.21
N ASP A 109 6.14 12.24 14.49
CA ASP A 109 7.22 11.45 15.08
C ASP A 109 6.81 9.96 15.08
N SER A 110 7.63 9.09 14.49
CA SER A 110 7.28 7.68 14.30
C SER A 110 7.34 6.85 15.59
N ASP A 111 7.96 7.38 16.65
CA ASP A 111 8.04 6.72 17.96
C ASP A 111 6.89 7.06 18.87
N THR A 112 6.38 8.29 18.81
CA THR A 112 5.35 8.81 19.72
C THR A 112 4.01 9.08 19.04
N LEU A 113 3.97 9.08 17.70
CA LEU A 113 2.85 9.58 16.90
C LEU A 113 2.47 11.04 17.23
N SER A 114 3.42 11.83 17.75
CA SER A 114 3.19 13.26 17.99
C SER A 114 3.32 14.05 16.69
N LEU A 115 2.36 14.93 16.42
CA LEU A 115 2.38 15.77 15.22
C LEU A 115 3.51 16.81 15.32
N LYS A 116 4.48 16.74 14.41
CA LYS A 116 5.63 17.67 14.33
C LYS A 116 5.34 18.87 13.43
N ARG A 117 4.79 18.63 12.24
CA ARG A 117 4.61 19.66 11.20
C ARG A 117 3.45 19.36 10.28
N ARG A 118 2.93 20.40 9.61
CA ARG A 118 1.97 20.29 8.51
C ARG A 118 2.48 21.10 7.31
N LYS A 119 2.28 20.58 6.09
CA LYS A 119 2.61 21.25 4.83
C LYS A 119 1.40 21.22 3.91
N SER A 120 0.97 22.37 3.40
CA SER A 120 -0.10 22.42 2.39
C SER A 120 0.45 22.02 1.02
N VAL A 121 -0.33 21.27 0.25
CA VAL A 121 0.03 20.75 -1.08
C VAL A 121 -1.07 21.10 -2.10
N PRO A 122 -1.30 22.40 -2.37
CA PRO A 122 -2.48 22.90 -3.08
C PRO A 122 -2.60 22.43 -4.55
N GLN A 123 -1.58 21.77 -5.09
CA GLN A 123 -1.61 21.18 -6.42
C GLN A 123 -2.63 20.04 -6.54
N LEU A 124 -2.94 19.33 -5.44
CA LEU A 124 -3.91 18.24 -5.39
C LEU A 124 -5.35 18.77 -5.29
N VAL A 125 -5.83 19.43 -6.34
CA VAL A 125 -7.11 20.17 -6.34
C VAL A 125 -8.37 19.31 -6.17
N HIS A 126 -8.25 17.98 -6.23
CA HIS A 126 -9.35 17.02 -6.12
C HIS A 126 -9.25 16.09 -4.90
N GLY A 127 -8.27 16.28 -4.02
CA GLY A 127 -8.09 15.45 -2.84
C GLY A 127 -6.67 14.89 -2.71
N CYS A 128 -6.22 14.71 -1.47
CA CYS A 128 -4.95 14.05 -1.12
C CYS A 128 -5.26 12.65 -0.58
N GLY A 129 -5.01 11.62 -1.38
CA GLY A 129 -5.32 10.23 -1.05
C GLY A 129 -4.14 9.50 -0.43
N GLY A 130 -2.97 9.57 -1.07
CA GLY A 130 -1.79 8.85 -0.61
C GLY A 130 -0.47 9.51 -0.92
N ILE A 131 0.56 9.02 -0.24
CA ILE A 131 1.92 9.55 -0.29
C ILE A 131 2.94 8.43 -0.13
N ALA A 132 3.97 8.44 -0.97
CA ALA A 132 5.10 7.54 -0.88
C ALA A 132 6.41 8.29 -1.04
N TYR A 133 7.47 7.70 -0.50
CA TYR A 133 8.83 8.22 -0.60
C TYR A 133 9.74 7.18 -1.26
N HIS A 134 10.55 7.61 -2.22
CA HIS A 134 11.61 6.80 -2.78
C HIS A 134 12.75 7.69 -3.29
N GLU A 135 14.00 7.33 -2.97
CA GLU A 135 15.22 7.98 -3.47
C GLU A 135 15.20 9.53 -3.45
N GLY A 136 14.78 10.13 -2.32
CA GLY A 136 14.80 11.58 -2.15
C GLY A 136 13.59 12.32 -2.72
N ARG A 137 12.56 11.60 -3.17
CA ARG A 137 11.35 12.16 -3.78
C ARG A 137 10.10 11.66 -3.07
N PHE A 138 9.16 12.57 -2.87
CA PHE A 138 7.80 12.22 -2.48
C PHE A 138 6.89 12.26 -3.70
N LEU A 139 6.01 11.28 -3.80
CA LEU A 139 4.89 11.31 -4.74
C LEU A 139 3.59 11.32 -3.98
N LEU A 140 2.72 12.24 -4.36
CA LEU A 140 1.36 12.32 -3.85
C LEU A 140 0.37 12.00 -4.95
N VAL A 141 -0.72 11.35 -4.55
CA VAL A 141 -1.83 10.91 -5.41
C VAL A 141 -3.16 11.22 -4.75
N GLY A 142 -4.26 11.16 -5.50
CA GLY A 142 -5.57 11.40 -4.90
C GLY A 142 -6.75 11.36 -5.87
N GLY A 143 -7.70 12.25 -5.60
CA GLY A 143 -9.05 12.17 -6.17
C GLY A 143 -9.11 12.35 -7.68
N LEU A 144 -10.02 11.60 -8.32
CA LEU A 144 -10.31 11.70 -9.75
C LEU A 144 -11.81 11.90 -10.02
N PRO A 145 -12.24 13.09 -10.47
CA PRO A 145 -13.65 13.31 -10.75
C PRO A 145 -14.13 12.45 -11.93
N PRO A 146 -15.40 12.00 -11.97
CA PRO A 146 -15.92 11.13 -13.02
C PRO A 146 -15.80 11.67 -14.45
N THR A 147 -15.59 12.97 -14.61
CA THR A 147 -15.38 13.64 -15.90
C THR A 147 -13.93 13.59 -16.40
N HIS A 148 -13.00 13.07 -15.61
CA HIS A 148 -11.57 13.03 -15.91
C HIS A 148 -11.14 11.63 -16.34
N GLN A 149 -10.12 11.57 -17.20
CA GLN A 149 -9.59 10.32 -17.77
C GLN A 149 -8.14 10.03 -17.35
N ASP A 150 -7.52 10.94 -16.62
CA ASP A 150 -6.12 10.81 -16.22
C ASP A 150 -6.00 10.87 -14.70
N ASN A 151 -5.32 9.88 -14.11
CA ASN A 151 -4.80 10.04 -12.76
C ASN A 151 -3.55 10.92 -12.76
N TYR A 152 -3.22 11.50 -11.61
CA TYR A 152 -2.07 12.41 -11.49
C TYR A 152 -1.15 12.00 -10.36
N LEU A 153 0.16 12.11 -10.61
CA LEU A 153 1.19 12.04 -9.58
C LEU A 153 1.78 13.44 -9.40
N PHE A 154 1.87 13.88 -8.17
CA PHE A 154 2.44 15.18 -7.82
C PHE A 154 3.78 14.92 -7.14
N GLU A 155 4.85 15.29 -7.81
CA GLU A 155 6.21 15.05 -7.38
C GLU A 155 6.72 16.21 -6.53
N TYR A 156 7.34 15.87 -5.40
CA TYR A 156 7.97 16.79 -4.48
C TYR A 156 9.38 16.32 -4.15
N ASP A 157 10.28 17.26 -3.87
CA ASP A 157 11.59 16.93 -3.29
C ASP A 157 11.48 16.50 -1.82
N LYS A 158 12.59 16.05 -1.24
CA LYS A 158 12.67 15.66 0.19
C LYS A 158 12.27 16.77 1.18
N ASP A 159 12.33 18.04 0.76
CA ASP A 159 11.97 19.20 1.58
C ASP A 159 10.49 19.60 1.37
N LEU A 160 9.74 18.77 0.64
CA LEU A 160 8.34 18.97 0.27
C LEU A 160 8.10 20.22 -0.58
N ASN A 161 9.06 20.57 -1.44
CA ASN A 161 8.85 21.55 -2.51
C ASN A 161 8.31 20.85 -3.75
N PHE A 162 7.25 21.41 -4.33
CA PHE A 162 6.64 20.87 -5.53
C PHE A 162 7.60 20.97 -6.72
N ILE A 163 7.78 19.86 -7.43
CA ILE A 163 8.58 19.75 -8.63
C ILE A 163 7.66 19.84 -9.85
N GLN A 164 6.78 18.86 -10.03
CA GLN A 164 5.92 18.76 -11.22
C GLN A 164 4.72 17.83 -11.02
N LYS A 165 3.76 17.94 -11.94
CA LYS A 165 2.60 17.04 -12.04
C LYS A 165 2.77 16.13 -13.26
N HIS A 166 2.60 14.84 -13.06
CA HIS A 166 2.59 13.82 -14.11
C HIS A 166 1.15 13.39 -14.38
N SER A 167 0.76 13.31 -15.65
CA SER A 167 -0.54 12.76 -16.05
C SER A 167 -0.38 11.31 -16.48
N LEU A 168 -1.24 10.42 -15.98
CA LEU A 168 -1.32 9.03 -16.38
C LEU A 168 -2.63 8.77 -17.11
N PRO A 169 -2.62 8.37 -18.39
CA PRO A 169 -3.83 8.12 -19.17
C PRO A 169 -4.46 6.78 -18.82
N THR A 170 -4.98 6.66 -17.59
CA THR A 170 -5.53 5.42 -17.02
C THR A 170 -6.97 5.13 -17.45
N GLY A 171 -7.64 6.12 -18.02
CA GLY A 171 -9.10 6.21 -17.97
C GLY A 171 -9.58 6.55 -16.56
N TYR A 172 -10.90 6.62 -16.39
CA TYR A 172 -11.49 6.86 -15.07
C TYR A 172 -11.24 5.69 -14.11
N THR A 173 -10.61 5.99 -12.97
CA THR A 173 -10.60 5.12 -11.80
C THR A 173 -11.56 5.64 -10.73
N ARG A 174 -12.39 4.77 -10.16
CA ARG A 174 -13.39 5.14 -9.15
C ARG A 174 -12.75 5.84 -7.96
N LEU A 175 -13.08 7.13 -7.81
CA LEU A 175 -12.54 8.05 -6.79
C LEU A 175 -11.05 8.38 -6.92
N GLY A 176 -10.35 7.88 -7.93
CA GLY A 176 -8.91 8.11 -8.11
C GLY A 176 -8.03 7.07 -7.43
N VAL A 177 -6.77 7.43 -7.24
CA VAL A 177 -5.77 6.60 -6.54
C VAL A 177 -5.81 6.92 -5.05
N GLN A 178 -5.84 5.87 -4.23
CA GLN A 178 -5.97 5.98 -2.79
C GLN A 178 -4.66 5.77 -2.05
N THR A 179 -3.82 4.86 -2.53
CA THR A 179 -2.56 4.48 -1.88
C THR A 179 -1.43 4.44 -2.91
N ILE A 180 -0.20 4.61 -2.44
CA ILE A 180 0.98 4.52 -3.29
C ILE A 180 2.16 3.95 -2.49
N ASP A 181 2.97 3.10 -3.12
CA ASP A 181 4.29 2.74 -2.61
C ASP A 181 5.24 2.36 -3.77
N TYR A 182 6.54 2.36 -3.52
CA TYR A 182 7.56 1.93 -4.47
C TYR A 182 7.92 0.45 -4.26
N VAL A 183 7.44 -0.39 -5.18
CA VAL A 183 7.53 -1.85 -5.10
C VAL A 183 8.16 -2.40 -6.38
N ASP A 184 9.22 -3.20 -6.23
CA ASP A 184 9.83 -3.94 -7.35
C ASP A 184 10.18 -3.00 -8.53
N ASN A 185 10.92 -1.93 -8.23
CA ASN A 185 11.35 -0.89 -9.19
C ASN A 185 10.22 -0.12 -9.89
N HIS A 186 9.02 -0.13 -9.33
CA HIS A 186 7.85 0.55 -9.89
C HIS A 186 7.02 1.21 -8.79
N TRP A 187 6.30 2.27 -9.15
CA TRP A 187 5.26 2.83 -8.31
C TRP A 187 3.99 2.00 -8.47
N TRP A 188 3.47 1.51 -7.36
CA TRP A 188 2.18 0.83 -7.30
C TRP A 188 1.14 1.80 -6.79
N LEU A 189 0.06 1.96 -7.52
CA LEU A 189 -1.02 2.90 -7.21
C LEU A 189 -2.28 2.09 -6.88
N GLY A 190 -2.67 2.05 -5.60
CA GLY A 190 -3.86 1.31 -5.18
C GLY A 190 -5.14 2.07 -5.51
N CYS A 191 -6.09 1.37 -6.13
CA CYS A 191 -7.37 1.89 -6.56
C CYS A 191 -8.48 1.03 -5.98
N TYR A 192 -9.69 1.58 -5.81
CA TYR A 192 -10.81 0.80 -5.28
C TYR A 192 -11.31 -0.25 -6.27
N GLY A 193 -10.70 -1.43 -6.26
CA GLY A 193 -10.93 -2.51 -7.22
C GLY A 193 -12.41 -2.91 -7.38
N SER A 194 -12.80 -3.18 -8.62
CA SER A 194 -14.08 -3.80 -8.99
C SER A 194 -13.93 -4.45 -10.38
N PRO A 195 -14.90 -5.23 -10.88
CA PRO A 195 -14.78 -5.84 -12.21
C PRO A 195 -14.35 -4.87 -13.32
N ASP A 196 -14.87 -3.64 -13.29
CA ASP A 196 -14.55 -2.59 -14.28
C ASP A 196 -13.54 -1.53 -13.79
N ASN A 197 -12.90 -1.73 -12.64
CA ASN A 197 -11.94 -0.78 -12.07
C ASN A 197 -10.68 -1.50 -11.58
N PRO A 198 -9.47 -1.07 -11.98
CA PRO A 198 -8.24 -1.70 -11.49
C PRO A 198 -8.17 -1.62 -9.96
N GLY A 199 -7.62 -2.67 -9.33
CA GLY A 199 -7.31 -2.66 -7.91
C GLY A 199 -5.91 -2.11 -7.62
N VAL A 200 -5.01 -2.21 -8.60
CA VAL A 200 -3.67 -1.60 -8.57
C VAL A 200 -3.19 -1.28 -9.99
N LEU A 201 -2.52 -0.14 -10.14
CA LEU A 201 -1.78 0.25 -11.35
C LEU A 201 -0.27 0.17 -11.05
N LYS A 202 0.53 -0.17 -12.05
CA LYS A 202 2.00 -0.21 -11.99
C LYS A 202 2.57 0.82 -12.96
N VAL A 203 3.45 1.67 -12.46
CA VAL A 203 4.04 2.81 -13.17
C VAL A 203 5.55 2.73 -13.02
N ASN A 204 6.30 2.93 -14.11
CA ASN A 204 7.76 2.85 -14.05
C ASN A 204 8.40 4.14 -13.48
N ALA A 205 9.73 4.15 -13.34
CA ALA A 205 10.47 5.31 -12.84
C ALA A 205 10.38 6.56 -13.75
N ALA A 206 9.96 6.41 -15.02
CA ALA A 206 9.72 7.50 -15.95
C ALA A 206 8.27 8.01 -15.91
N PHE A 207 7.46 7.52 -14.96
CA PHE A 207 6.03 7.84 -14.83
C PHE A 207 5.17 7.38 -16.02
N GLU A 208 5.58 6.28 -16.65
CA GLU A 208 4.80 5.64 -17.71
C GLU A 208 3.96 4.51 -17.12
N LEU A 209 2.71 4.42 -17.54
CA LEU A 209 1.78 3.38 -17.12
C LEU A 209 2.15 2.03 -17.78
N VAL A 210 2.44 1.00 -16.98
CA VAL A 210 3.01 -0.28 -17.47
C VAL A 210 1.99 -1.41 -17.46
N SER A 211 1.33 -1.62 -16.32
CA SER A 211 0.42 -2.74 -16.12
C SER A 211 -0.59 -2.45 -15.02
N HIS A 212 -1.58 -3.31 -14.86
CA HIS A 212 -2.60 -3.22 -13.82
C HIS A 212 -3.03 -4.61 -13.36
N ALA A 213 -3.64 -4.71 -12.18
CA ALA A 213 -4.28 -5.93 -11.70
C ALA A 213 -5.60 -5.59 -10.99
N THR A 214 -6.46 -6.58 -10.84
CA THR A 214 -7.75 -6.43 -10.12
C THR A 214 -7.61 -6.59 -8.61
N THR A 215 -6.46 -7.08 -8.11
CA THR A 215 -6.17 -7.17 -6.68
C THR A 215 -6.24 -5.80 -6.03
N ASP A 216 -7.12 -5.64 -5.05
CA ASP A 216 -7.42 -4.35 -4.41
C ASP A 216 -6.33 -3.94 -3.41
N PHE A 217 -5.59 -2.87 -3.72
CA PHE A 217 -4.60 -2.27 -2.82
C PHE A 217 -5.05 -0.91 -2.26
N SER A 218 -6.33 -0.55 -2.39
CA SER A 218 -6.87 0.77 -1.98
C SER A 218 -6.78 1.10 -0.49
N TYR A 219 -6.50 0.10 0.36
CA TYR A 219 -6.39 0.28 1.81
C TYR A 219 -4.95 0.11 2.33
N GLY A 220 -3.98 -0.03 1.44
CA GLY A 220 -2.55 0.03 1.78
C GLY A 220 -1.73 -0.95 0.96
N VAL A 221 -0.51 -0.52 0.64
CA VAL A 221 0.56 -1.33 0.07
C VAL A 221 1.84 -0.95 0.79
N ALA A 222 2.59 -1.94 1.29
CA ALA A 222 3.95 -1.70 1.79
C ALA A 222 4.86 -2.87 1.45
N VAL A 223 6.12 -2.57 1.13
CA VAL A 223 7.14 -3.60 0.92
C VAL A 223 7.41 -4.37 2.22
N ALA A 224 7.36 -5.70 2.13
CA ALA A 224 7.80 -6.56 3.22
C ALA A 224 9.33 -6.74 3.19
N SER A 225 9.91 -7.01 4.37
CA SER A 225 11.34 -7.26 4.51
C SER A 225 11.81 -8.35 3.52
N GLY A 226 12.89 -8.07 2.79
CA GLY A 226 13.43 -8.96 1.75
C GLY A 226 12.91 -8.71 0.33
N GLY A 227 11.93 -7.84 0.13
CA GLY A 227 11.60 -7.25 -1.19
C GLY A 227 10.86 -8.17 -2.18
N ALA A 228 10.60 -9.43 -1.84
CA ALA A 228 9.85 -10.36 -2.70
C ALA A 228 8.33 -10.36 -2.44
N HIS A 229 7.91 -9.72 -1.35
CA HIS A 229 6.52 -9.69 -0.90
C HIS A 229 6.09 -8.26 -0.58
N VAL A 230 4.78 -8.04 -0.59
CA VAL A 230 4.13 -6.84 -0.09
C VAL A 230 3.09 -7.20 0.95
N PHE A 231 2.86 -6.28 1.87
CA PHE A 231 1.67 -6.28 2.71
C PHE A 231 0.54 -5.57 1.96
N GLN A 232 -0.57 -6.28 1.78
CA GLN A 232 -1.83 -5.73 1.27
C GLN A 232 -2.72 -5.34 2.44
N GLY A 233 -3.06 -4.05 2.55
CA GLY A 233 -4.03 -3.55 3.52
C GLY A 233 -5.45 -3.96 3.16
N LEU A 234 -6.22 -4.42 4.15
CA LEU A 234 -7.60 -4.87 3.98
C LEU A 234 -8.47 -4.41 5.15
N CYS A 235 -9.75 -4.18 4.86
CA CYS A 235 -10.77 -3.85 5.84
C CYS A 235 -11.69 -5.04 6.14
N PHE A 236 -12.15 -5.18 7.38
CA PHE A 236 -13.19 -6.15 7.77
C PHE A 236 -14.08 -5.59 8.90
N ASN A 237 -15.12 -6.33 9.31
CA ASN A 237 -16.12 -5.90 10.31
C ASN A 237 -16.68 -4.49 10.02
N ASP A 238 -17.49 -4.39 8.96
CA ASP A 238 -18.08 -3.13 8.50
C ASP A 238 -17.04 -2.03 8.24
N ARG A 239 -15.84 -2.47 7.85
CA ARG A 239 -14.65 -1.68 7.56
C ARG A 239 -14.02 -0.96 8.75
N THR A 240 -14.48 -1.19 9.97
CA THR A 240 -13.93 -0.56 11.19
C THR A 240 -12.62 -1.20 11.68
N ARG A 241 -12.19 -2.30 11.07
CA ARG A 241 -10.97 -3.02 11.45
C ARG A 241 -10.05 -3.23 10.25
N GLY A 242 -8.74 -3.11 10.49
CA GLY A 242 -7.69 -3.30 9.49
C GLY A 242 -6.92 -4.62 9.67
N LYS A 243 -6.47 -5.20 8.57
CA LYS A 243 -5.53 -6.33 8.56
C LYS A 243 -4.58 -6.26 7.36
N LEU A 244 -3.47 -6.97 7.44
CA LEU A 244 -2.53 -7.17 6.34
C LEU A 244 -2.58 -8.62 5.88
N SER A 245 -2.60 -8.80 4.56
CA SER A 245 -2.30 -10.09 3.93
C SER A 245 -0.94 -10.00 3.26
N LEU A 246 -0.07 -10.99 3.47
CA LEU A 246 1.22 -11.05 2.81
C LEU A 246 1.05 -11.64 1.40
N GLN A 247 1.43 -10.88 0.39
CA GLN A 247 1.30 -11.26 -1.02
C GLN A 247 2.68 -11.39 -1.64
N ALA A 248 2.96 -12.49 -2.34
CA ALA A 248 4.14 -12.59 -3.17
C ALA A 248 3.96 -11.67 -4.39
N ILE A 249 4.95 -10.84 -4.70
CA ILE A 249 4.87 -9.91 -5.83
C ILE A 249 4.61 -10.68 -7.13
N SER A 250 5.23 -11.85 -7.28
CA SER A 250 5.07 -12.74 -8.45
C SER A 250 3.70 -13.40 -8.57
N SER A 251 2.87 -13.43 -7.52
CA SER A 251 1.53 -14.01 -7.58
C SER A 251 0.45 -13.01 -7.97
N ILE A 252 0.78 -11.71 -8.04
CA ILE A 252 -0.19 -10.69 -8.42
C ILE A 252 -0.36 -10.71 -9.94
N PRO A 253 -1.59 -10.89 -10.45
CA PRO A 253 -1.84 -11.13 -11.86
C PRO A 253 -1.85 -9.81 -12.65
N PHE A 254 -0.69 -9.15 -12.73
CA PHE A 254 -0.53 -7.96 -13.54
C PHE A 254 -0.71 -8.26 -15.03
N GLN A 255 -1.44 -7.40 -15.70
CA GLN A 255 -1.72 -7.45 -17.13
C GLN A 255 -1.30 -6.13 -17.75
N SER A 256 -0.67 -6.18 -18.92
CA SER A 256 -0.38 -4.99 -19.71
C SER A 256 -1.68 -4.30 -20.11
N PHE A 257 -1.63 -2.98 -20.28
CA PHE A 257 -2.73 -2.27 -20.92
C PHE A 257 -2.82 -2.72 -22.37
N SER A 258 -4.03 -3.03 -22.84
CA SER A 258 -4.30 -3.19 -24.26
C SER A 258 -3.98 -1.84 -24.91
N ASN A 259 -2.96 -1.79 -25.78
CA ASN A 259 -2.81 -0.61 -26.64
C ASN A 259 -4.12 -0.46 -27.44
N PRO A 260 -4.67 0.75 -27.54
CA PRO A 260 -5.80 1.01 -28.43
C PRO A 260 -5.46 0.66 -29.89
#